data_AF-A0A2N5GU86-F1
#
_entry.id   AF-A0A2N5GU86-F1
#
_cell.length_a   1.000
_cell.length_b   1.000
_cell.length_c   1.000
_cell.angle_alpha   90.00
_cell.angle_beta   90.00
_cell.angle_gamma   90.00
#
_symmetry.space_group_name_H-M   'P 1'
#
loop_
_entity.id
_entity.type
_entity.pdbx_description
1 polymer ?
#
loop_
_entity_poly.entity_id
_entity_poly.type
_entity_poly.pdbx_seq_one_letter_code
_entity_poly.pdbx_strand_id
1 'polypeptide(L)'
;MYKTKLQSFDRFNSLTFIGLLIYQAIITYYYQDTTITMVSGYFGNAVFKPFIVPLSGIWLFIHLADMIDKKFKNDKLLSYIGQHTWDIMLHHMFIIRLVNLSFFSLNKYGLLVDSLSQFEINRFVGDIYYRYGLPQTYIIFVLAASLLPLVPKYTADLLKKRKQARNKITVTKAS
;
A
#
# COMPACT_ATOMS: atom_id res chain seq x y z
N MET A 1 -4.53 -5.25 23.71
CA MET A 1 -5.47 -6.31 23.27
C MET A 1 -4.88 -7.24 22.20
N TYR A 2 -4.28 -6.73 21.10
CA TYR A 2 -3.67 -7.59 20.06
C TYR A 2 -2.50 -8.47 20.57
N LYS A 3 -1.59 -7.90 21.37
CA LYS A 3 -0.37 -8.56 21.86
C LYS A 3 -0.58 -9.74 22.82
N THR A 4 -1.78 -10.00 23.32
CA THR A 4 -1.95 -10.89 24.49
C THR A 4 -2.73 -12.18 24.22
N LYS A 5 -3.57 -12.25 23.17
CA LYS A 5 -4.39 -13.45 22.89
C LYS A 5 -4.25 -14.01 21.48
N LEU A 6 -3.95 -13.19 20.46
CA LEU A 6 -3.76 -13.68 19.08
C LEU A 6 -2.34 -14.20 18.83
N GLN A 7 -1.33 -13.62 19.47
CA GLN A 7 0.07 -14.03 19.30
C GLN A 7 0.38 -15.47 19.75
N SER A 8 -0.43 -16.06 20.65
CA SER A 8 -0.22 -17.43 21.10
C SER A 8 -0.67 -18.48 20.07
N PHE A 9 -1.61 -18.13 19.18
CA PHE A 9 -2.08 -18.98 18.09
C PHE A 9 -1.21 -18.84 16.83
N ASP A 10 -0.58 -17.68 16.64
CA ASP A 10 0.12 -17.33 15.41
C ASP A 10 1.64 -17.40 15.57
N ARG A 11 2.14 -18.53 16.09
CA ARG A 11 3.59 -18.76 16.15
C ARG A 11 4.08 -19.14 14.76
N PHE A 12 4.88 -18.27 14.15
CA PHE A 12 5.54 -18.54 12.87
C PHE A 12 6.16 -19.95 12.83
N ASN A 13 5.68 -20.78 11.91
CA ASN A 13 6.24 -22.08 11.58
C ASN A 13 6.53 -22.14 10.08
N SER A 14 7.78 -22.43 9.70
CA SER A 14 8.22 -22.50 8.30
C SER A 14 7.43 -23.55 7.49
N LEU A 15 7.01 -24.65 8.13
CA LEU A 15 6.16 -25.67 7.51
C LEU A 15 4.75 -25.14 7.20
N THR A 16 4.17 -24.38 8.11
CA THR A 16 2.85 -23.73 7.91
C THR A 16 2.92 -22.71 6.78
N PHE A 17 4.01 -21.94 6.67
CA PHE A 17 4.21 -20.99 5.58
C PHE A 17 4.31 -21.68 4.21
N ILE A 18 5.08 -22.76 4.09
CA ILE A 18 5.17 -23.55 2.85
C ILE A 18 3.82 -24.18 2.51
N GLY A 19 3.12 -24.73 3.50
CA GLY A 19 1.77 -25.28 3.34
C GLY A 19 0.78 -24.24 2.83
N LEU A 20 0.84 -23.00 3.33
CA LEU A 20 0.01 -21.88 2.87
C LEU A 20 0.33 -21.45 1.44
N LEU A 21 1.61 -21.46 1.03
CA LEU A 21 2.00 -21.19 -0.36
C LEU A 21 1.45 -22.24 -1.32
N ILE A 22 1.58 -23.53 -0.96
CA ILE A 22 1.03 -24.63 -1.76
C ILE A 22 -0.49 -24.52 -1.82
N TYR A 23 -1.14 -24.22 -0.70
CA TYR A 23 -2.58 -24.03 -0.63
C TYR A 23 -3.06 -22.89 -1.55
N GLN A 24 -2.36 -21.74 -1.54
CA GLN A 24 -2.66 -20.63 -2.44
C GLN A 24 -2.43 -20.97 -3.91
N ALA A 25 -1.38 -21.75 -4.23
CA ALA A 25 -1.15 -22.23 -5.59
C ALA A 25 -2.28 -23.15 -6.09
N ILE A 26 -2.76 -24.06 -5.24
CA ILE A 26 -3.89 -24.95 -5.54
C ILE A 26 -5.18 -24.15 -5.74
N ILE A 27 -5.47 -23.18 -4.87
CA ILE A 27 -6.64 -22.30 -5.02
C ILE A 27 -6.56 -21.54 -6.33
N THR A 28 -5.41 -20.95 -6.64
CA THR A 28 -5.23 -20.17 -7.87
C THR A 28 -5.41 -21.05 -9.11
N TYR A 29 -4.89 -22.28 -9.07
CA TYR A 29 -5.08 -23.26 -10.14
C TYR A 29 -6.54 -23.68 -10.31
N TYR A 30 -7.25 -23.95 -9.21
CA TYR A 30 -8.65 -24.40 -9.22
C TYR A 30 -9.63 -23.30 -9.65
N TYR A 31 -9.46 -22.09 -9.12
CA TYR A 31 -10.40 -20.99 -9.37
C TYR A 31 -10.08 -20.18 -10.63
N GLN A 32 -8.87 -20.31 -11.20
CA GLN A 32 -8.31 -19.64 -12.40
C GLN A 32 -8.31 -18.10 -12.38
N ASP A 33 -9.40 -17.49 -11.93
CA ASP A 33 -9.54 -16.09 -11.60
C ASP A 33 -9.90 -15.97 -10.11
N THR A 34 -9.06 -15.32 -9.32
CA THR A 34 -9.32 -15.05 -7.89
C THR A 34 -9.92 -13.66 -7.67
N THR A 35 -10.18 -12.90 -8.73
CA THR A 35 -10.82 -11.59 -8.67
C THR A 35 -12.24 -11.76 -8.15
N ILE A 36 -12.54 -11.04 -7.06
CA ILE A 36 -13.87 -10.98 -6.48
C ILE A 36 -14.48 -9.66 -6.93
N THR A 37 -15.25 -9.68 -8.01
CA THR A 37 -16.11 -8.55 -8.40
C THR A 37 -17.40 -8.62 -7.60
N MET A 38 -17.49 -7.85 -6.52
CA MET A 38 -18.76 -7.68 -5.79
C MET A 38 -19.68 -6.73 -6.57
N VAL A 39 -20.24 -7.20 -7.67
CA VAL A 39 -21.38 -6.55 -8.31
C VAL A 39 -22.63 -7.25 -7.81
N SER A 40 -23.44 -6.54 -7.02
CA SER A 40 -24.78 -6.97 -6.57
C SER A 40 -24.86 -8.20 -5.67
N GLY A 41 -23.79 -8.56 -4.94
CA GLY A 41 -23.81 -9.69 -3.99
C GLY A 41 -24.03 -11.06 -4.64
N TYR A 42 -23.84 -11.16 -5.96
CA TYR A 42 -24.02 -12.41 -6.69
C TYR A 42 -22.75 -13.27 -6.59
N PHE A 43 -22.83 -14.34 -5.82
CA PHE A 43 -21.71 -15.26 -5.60
C PHE A 43 -21.72 -16.51 -6.50
N GLY A 44 -22.47 -16.53 -7.62
CA GLY A 44 -22.46 -17.64 -8.58
C GLY A 44 -22.44 -19.03 -7.92
N ASN A 45 -21.59 -19.93 -8.44
CA ASN A 45 -21.32 -21.27 -7.87
C ASN A 45 -20.22 -21.28 -6.78
N ALA A 46 -19.72 -20.12 -6.35
CA ALA A 46 -18.52 -20.02 -5.52
C ALA A 46 -18.75 -19.19 -4.25
N VAL A 47 -19.85 -19.47 -3.53
CA VAL A 47 -20.28 -18.77 -2.30
C VAL A 47 -19.20 -18.69 -1.22
N PHE A 48 -18.32 -19.70 -1.14
CA PHE A 48 -17.25 -19.75 -0.14
C PHE A 48 -15.92 -19.08 -0.56
N LYS A 49 -15.72 -18.86 -1.86
CA LYS A 49 -14.55 -18.19 -2.43
C LYS A 49 -14.24 -16.82 -1.78
N PRO A 50 -15.21 -15.91 -1.54
CA PRO A 50 -14.94 -14.61 -0.91
C PRO A 50 -14.46 -14.70 0.54
N PHE A 51 -14.59 -15.86 1.20
CA PHE A 51 -14.10 -16.05 2.56
C PHE A 51 -12.76 -16.76 2.55
N ILE A 52 -12.65 -17.86 1.80
CA ILE A 52 -11.48 -18.73 1.82
C ILE A 52 -10.25 -18.02 1.25
N VAL A 53 -10.40 -17.34 0.11
CA VAL A 53 -9.27 -16.69 -0.58
C VAL A 53 -8.68 -15.54 0.24
N PRO A 54 -9.48 -14.58 0.77
CA PRO A 54 -8.92 -13.50 1.58
C PRO A 54 -8.38 -13.97 2.93
N LEU A 55 -9.06 -14.90 3.61
CA LEU A 55 -8.59 -15.38 4.93
C LEU A 55 -7.23 -16.07 4.83
N SER A 56 -7.07 -16.97 3.85
CA SER A 56 -5.79 -17.63 3.60
C SER A 56 -4.72 -16.65 3.11
N GLY A 57 -5.11 -15.62 2.36
CA GLY A 57 -4.20 -14.57 1.91
C GLY A 57 -3.68 -13.74 3.08
N ILE A 58 -4.58 -13.26 3.95
CA ILE A 58 -4.23 -12.52 5.17
C ILE A 58 -3.29 -13.37 6.03
N TRP A 59 -3.59 -14.66 6.21
CA TRP A 59 -2.77 -15.53 7.04
C TRP A 59 -1.36 -15.75 6.48
N LEU A 60 -1.23 -15.89 5.16
CA LEU A 60 0.06 -15.94 4.47
C LEU A 60 0.83 -14.63 4.67
N PHE A 61 0.19 -13.48 4.51
CA PHE A 61 0.83 -12.17 4.67
C PHE A 61 1.28 -11.90 6.11
N ILE A 62 0.56 -12.40 7.13
CA ILE A 62 1.01 -12.31 8.52
C ILE A 62 2.31 -13.10 8.72
N HIS A 63 2.38 -14.34 8.21
CA HIS A 63 3.60 -15.13 8.27
C HIS A 63 4.76 -14.48 7.51
N LEU A 64 4.47 -13.87 6.36
CA LEU A 64 5.46 -13.10 5.60
C LEU A 64 5.95 -11.89 6.39
N ALA A 65 5.04 -11.15 7.03
CA ALA A 65 5.37 -10.00 7.87
C ALA A 65 6.27 -10.41 9.05
N ASP A 66 5.97 -11.52 9.73
CA ASP A 66 6.81 -12.07 10.79
C ASP A 66 8.22 -12.46 10.30
N MET A 67 8.31 -13.04 9.10
CA MET A 67 9.59 -13.39 8.49
C MET A 67 10.41 -12.14 8.16
N ILE A 68 9.76 -11.10 7.62
CA ILE A 68 10.38 -9.82 7.30
C ILE A 68 10.82 -9.11 8.58
N ASP A 69 9.97 -9.06 9.62
CA ASP A 69 10.29 -8.41 10.90
C ASP A 69 11.53 -9.03 11.56
N LYS A 70 11.67 -10.37 11.53
CA LYS A 70 12.88 -11.05 12.02
C LYS A 70 14.16 -10.63 11.29
N LYS A 71 14.08 -10.32 9.98
CA LYS A 71 15.24 -9.91 9.17
C LYS A 71 15.52 -8.40 9.21
N PHE A 72 14.48 -7.58 9.34
CA PHE A 72 14.55 -6.12 9.20
C PHE A 72 14.18 -5.35 10.48
N LYS A 73 14.26 -6.00 11.64
CA LYS A 73 13.86 -5.47 12.96
C LYS A 73 14.39 -4.08 13.31
N ASN A 74 15.55 -3.70 12.78
CA ASN A 74 16.22 -2.42 13.07
C ASN A 74 16.07 -1.38 11.96
N ASP A 75 15.33 -1.68 10.89
CA ASP A 75 15.13 -0.73 9.79
C ASP A 75 14.10 0.35 10.19
N LYS A 76 14.61 1.57 10.36
CA LYS A 76 13.81 2.74 10.73
C LYS A 76 12.80 3.12 9.65
N LEU A 77 13.15 2.92 8.37
CA LEU A 77 12.28 3.29 7.25
C LEU A 77 11.11 2.31 7.16
N LEU A 78 11.38 1.01 7.24
CA LEU A 78 10.32 -0.01 7.20
C LEU A 78 9.36 0.13 8.40
N SER A 79 9.90 0.36 9.59
CA SER A 79 9.07 0.59 10.78
C SER A 79 8.21 1.86 10.65
N TYR A 80 8.77 2.94 10.08
CA TYR A 80 8.04 4.18 9.85
C TYR A 80 6.89 4.01 8.84
N ILE A 81 7.14 3.33 7.72
CA ILE A 81 6.09 3.02 6.72
C ILE A 81 4.99 2.18 7.37
N GLY A 82 5.35 1.12 8.10
CA GLY A 82 4.41 0.24 8.78
C GLY A 82 3.50 0.97 9.79
N GLN A 83 4.06 1.91 10.57
CA GLN A 83 3.31 2.75 11.50
C GLN A 83 2.35 3.74 10.82
N HIS A 84 2.54 4.00 9.53
CA HIS A 84 1.74 4.93 8.73
C HIS A 84 0.94 4.25 7.62
N THR A 85 0.76 2.93 7.68
CA THR A 85 0.00 2.17 6.67
C THR A 85 -1.43 2.69 6.51
N TRP A 86 -2.07 3.15 7.60
CA TRP A 86 -3.41 3.76 7.54
C TRP A 86 -3.42 5.05 6.72
N ASP A 87 -2.44 5.93 6.93
CA ASP A 87 -2.33 7.19 6.19
C ASP A 87 -2.11 6.91 4.70
N ILE A 88 -1.28 5.91 4.38
CA ILE A 88 -1.03 5.44 3.02
C ILE A 88 -2.33 4.91 2.40
N MET A 89 -3.05 4.01 3.09
CA MET A 89 -4.31 3.46 2.61
C MET A 89 -5.40 4.53 2.40
N LEU A 90 -5.43 5.60 3.20
CA LEU A 90 -6.40 6.67 2.98
C LEU A 90 -6.07 7.55 1.75
N HIS A 91 -4.79 7.80 1.48
CA HIS A 91 -4.40 8.81 0.48
C HIS A 91 -3.88 8.22 -0.83
N HIS A 92 -3.57 6.93 -0.91
CA HIS A 92 -2.97 6.33 -2.10
C HIS A 92 -3.81 6.55 -3.38
N MET A 93 -5.14 6.44 -3.31
CA MET A 93 -6.03 6.70 -4.47
C MET A 93 -5.97 8.16 -4.92
N PHE A 94 -5.97 9.10 -3.97
CA PHE A 94 -5.83 10.53 -4.28
C PHE A 94 -4.50 10.83 -4.96
N ILE A 95 -3.43 10.21 -4.48
CA ILE A 95 -2.08 10.41 -5.04
C ILE A 95 -1.97 9.81 -6.43
N ILE A 96 -2.55 8.63 -6.68
CA ILE A 96 -2.61 8.05 -8.03
C ILE A 96 -3.28 9.04 -9.00
N ARG A 97 -4.37 9.71 -8.58
CA ARG A 97 -5.02 10.75 -9.39
C ARG A 97 -4.13 11.97 -9.60
N LEU A 98 -3.42 12.43 -8.58
CA LEU A 98 -2.49 13.56 -8.67
C LEU A 98 -1.33 13.23 -9.63
N VAL A 99 -0.75 12.03 -9.52
CA VAL A 99 0.31 11.56 -10.42
C VAL A 99 -0.17 11.51 -11.87
N ASN A 100 -1.37 10.97 -12.13
CA ASN A 100 -1.97 10.99 -13.46
C ASN A 100 -2.10 12.42 -14.02
N LEU A 101 -2.54 13.38 -13.20
CA LEU A 101 -2.66 14.79 -13.60
C LEU A 101 -1.29 15.42 -13.88
N SER A 102 -0.27 15.08 -13.10
CA SER A 102 1.11 15.52 -13.33
C SER A 102 1.64 15.00 -14.66
N PHE A 103 1.44 13.71 -14.96
CA PHE A 103 1.85 13.14 -16.25
C PHE A 103 1.10 13.78 -17.43
N PHE A 104 -0.21 13.99 -17.31
CA PHE A 104 -0.99 14.71 -18.31
C PHE A 104 -0.46 16.12 -18.56
N SER A 105 -0.15 16.85 -17.48
CA SER A 105 0.39 18.21 -17.57
C SER A 105 1.75 18.23 -18.24
N LEU A 106 2.66 17.32 -17.86
CA LEU A 106 4.00 17.23 -18.44
C LEU A 106 3.96 16.84 -19.93
N ASN A 107 3.03 15.96 -20.33
CA ASN A 107 2.82 15.62 -21.74
C ASN A 107 2.32 16.84 -22.54
N LYS A 108 1.40 17.63 -21.98
CA LYS A 108 0.91 18.87 -22.62
C LYS A 108 2.01 19.89 -22.89
N TYR A 109 3.04 19.96 -22.03
CA TYR A 109 4.19 20.86 -22.21
C TYR A 109 5.33 20.25 -23.05
N GLY A 110 5.13 19.07 -23.65
CA GLY A 110 6.14 18.42 -24.52
C GLY A 110 7.38 17.90 -23.78
N LEU A 111 7.30 17.75 -22.45
CA LEU A 111 8.41 17.27 -21.62
C LEU A 111 8.48 15.74 -21.52
N LEU A 112 7.52 15.03 -22.11
CA LEU A 112 7.43 13.57 -22.10
C LEU A 112 7.43 13.04 -23.53
N VAL A 113 7.99 11.84 -23.71
CA VAL A 113 8.06 11.16 -25.00
C VAL A 113 6.66 10.96 -25.56
N ASP A 114 6.46 11.30 -26.85
CA ASP A 114 5.19 11.19 -27.57
C ASP A 114 4.57 9.78 -27.53
N SER A 115 5.38 8.75 -27.23
CA SER A 115 4.93 7.36 -27.05
C SER A 115 4.02 7.12 -25.85
N LEU A 116 3.82 8.12 -24.97
CA LEU A 116 2.83 8.09 -23.89
C LEU A 116 1.44 8.59 -24.34
N SER A 117 1.24 8.89 -25.63
CA SER A 117 -0.08 9.21 -26.20
C SER A 117 -1.03 8.04 -25.90
N GLN A 118 -2.16 8.16 -25.19
CA GLN A 118 -3.16 9.22 -25.19
C GLN A 118 -3.81 9.24 -23.80
N PHE A 119 -3.95 10.41 -23.18
CA PHE A 119 -4.65 10.53 -21.91
C PHE A 119 -6.15 10.40 -22.15
N GLU A 120 -6.76 9.34 -21.63
CA GLU A 120 -8.20 9.09 -21.80
C GLU A 120 -8.98 9.72 -20.65
N ILE A 121 -9.54 10.92 -20.88
CA ILE A 121 -10.32 11.65 -19.89
C ILE A 121 -11.50 10.81 -19.37
N ASN A 122 -12.18 10.07 -20.26
CA ASN A 122 -13.33 9.24 -19.90
C ASN A 122 -12.96 8.14 -18.91
N ARG A 123 -11.82 7.46 -19.11
CA ARG A 123 -11.30 6.46 -18.17
C ARG A 123 -10.76 7.13 -16.90
N PHE A 124 -10.11 8.27 -17.02
CA PHE A 124 -9.67 9.02 -15.85
C PHE A 124 -10.84 9.40 -14.95
N VAL A 125 -11.97 9.89 -15.47
CA VAL A 125 -13.11 10.25 -14.61
C VAL A 125 -13.82 9.00 -14.09
N GLY A 126 -14.07 8.01 -14.95
CA GLY A 126 -14.89 6.84 -14.63
C GLY A 126 -14.20 5.72 -13.84
N ASP A 127 -12.88 5.61 -13.91
CA ASP A 127 -12.12 4.52 -13.27
C ASP A 127 -11.17 5.07 -12.20
N ILE A 128 -11.37 4.65 -10.94
CA ILE A 128 -10.51 5.02 -9.82
C ILE A 128 -9.11 4.39 -9.93
N TYR A 129 -8.96 3.31 -10.69
CA TYR A 129 -7.70 2.58 -10.91
C TYR A 129 -6.99 2.97 -12.21
N TYR A 130 -7.50 3.98 -12.93
CA TYR A 130 -6.86 4.46 -14.14
C TYR A 130 -5.41 4.87 -13.87
N ARG A 131 -4.49 4.40 -14.71
CA ARG A 131 -3.06 4.72 -14.67
C ARG A 131 -2.62 5.08 -16.07
N TYR A 132 -2.00 6.25 -16.18
CA TYR A 132 -1.53 6.77 -17.45
C TYR A 132 -0.17 6.18 -17.86
N GLY A 133 -0.05 5.77 -19.12
CA GLY A 133 1.18 5.27 -19.72
C GLY A 133 1.25 3.75 -19.86
N LEU A 134 2.46 3.25 -20.11
CA LEU A 134 2.73 1.83 -20.35
C LEU A 134 2.80 1.02 -19.04
N PRO A 135 2.62 -0.31 -19.07
CA PRO A 135 2.71 -1.14 -17.86
C PRO A 135 3.99 -0.95 -17.05
N GLN A 136 5.11 -0.60 -17.70
CA GLN A 136 6.39 -0.34 -17.02
C GLN A 136 6.33 0.91 -16.12
N THR A 137 5.49 1.91 -16.42
CA THR A 137 5.36 3.12 -15.59
C THR A 137 4.54 2.86 -14.32
N TYR A 138 3.86 1.72 -14.19
CA TYR A 138 3.04 1.39 -13.02
C TYR A 138 3.85 1.32 -11.73
N ILE A 139 5.13 1.01 -11.80
CA ILE A 139 6.01 1.05 -10.63
C ILE A 139 6.12 2.46 -10.04
N ILE A 140 6.08 3.50 -10.87
CA ILE A 140 6.11 4.89 -10.44
C ILE A 140 4.86 5.20 -9.63
N PHE A 141 3.69 4.74 -10.08
CA PHE A 141 2.44 4.90 -9.35
C PHE A 141 2.49 4.19 -7.99
N VAL A 142 3.03 2.98 -7.91
CA VAL A 142 3.14 2.24 -6.64
C VAL A 142 4.07 2.94 -5.65
N LEU A 143 5.25 3.37 -6.12
CA LEU A 143 6.21 4.10 -5.28
C LEU A 143 5.65 5.46 -4.85
N ALA A 144 5.03 6.19 -5.77
CA ALA A 144 4.40 7.47 -5.48
C ALA A 144 3.27 7.31 -4.45
N ALA A 145 2.36 6.36 -4.67
CA ALA A 145 1.21 6.13 -3.82
C ALA A 145 1.57 5.61 -2.41
N SER A 146 2.73 4.95 -2.26
CA SER A 146 3.23 4.48 -0.96
C SER A 146 4.06 5.53 -0.22
N LEU A 147 4.88 6.33 -0.92
CA LEU A 147 5.83 7.24 -0.30
C LEU A 147 5.31 8.69 -0.15
N LEU A 148 4.58 9.21 -1.13
CA LEU A 148 4.06 10.59 -1.08
C LEU A 148 3.08 10.86 0.08
N PRO A 149 2.21 9.92 0.54
CA PRO A 149 1.35 10.17 1.71
C PRO A 149 2.14 10.52 2.97
N LEU A 150 3.40 10.07 3.04
CA LEU A 150 4.25 10.23 4.22
C LEU A 150 4.91 11.61 4.26
N VAL A 151 4.98 12.34 3.14
CA VAL A 151 5.67 13.63 3.03
C VAL A 151 5.01 14.73 3.88
N PRO A 152 3.68 14.94 3.85
CA PRO A 152 3.02 15.93 4.69
C PRO A 152 3.21 15.66 6.19
N LYS A 153 3.21 14.38 6.57
CA LYS A 153 3.37 13.97 7.97
C LYS A 153 4.81 14.16 8.46
N TYR A 154 5.77 13.74 7.64
CA TYR A 154 7.19 13.94 7.91
C TYR A 154 7.54 15.43 8.04
N THR A 155 7.00 16.28 7.16
CA THR A 155 7.21 17.73 7.22
C THR A 155 6.54 18.36 8.45
N ALA A 156 5.33 17.94 8.81
CA ALA A 156 4.65 18.40 10.03
C ALA A 156 5.45 18.06 11.30
N ASP A 157 5.99 16.85 11.39
CA ASP A 157 6.82 16.42 12.53
C ASP A 157 8.14 17.19 12.61
N LEU A 158 8.77 17.48 11.45
CA LEU A 158 9.97 18.30 11.39
C LEU A 158 9.71 19.73 11.87
N LEU A 159 8.58 20.32 11.45
CA LEU A 159 8.16 21.66 11.88
C LEU A 159 7.88 21.70 13.39
N LYS A 160 7.21 20.68 13.93
CA LYS A 160 6.92 20.56 15.37
C LYS A 160 8.21 20.46 16.20
N LYS A 161 9.18 19.65 15.76
CA LYS A 161 10.51 19.54 16.40
C LYS A 161 11.26 20.86 16.38
N ARG A 162 11.26 21.57 15.24
CA ARG A 162 11.88 22.90 15.12
C ARG A 162 11.25 23.92 16.06
N LYS A 163 9.91 23.91 16.21
CA LYS A 163 9.19 24.81 17.13
C LYS A 163 9.54 24.53 18.60
N GLN A 164 9.64 23.26 18.99
CA GLN A 164 10.03 22.86 20.35
C GLN A 164 11.49 23.23 20.67
N ALA A 165 12.42 23.01 19.73
CA ALA A 165 13.82 23.40 19.88
C ALA A 165 13.96 24.92 20.04
N ARG A 166 13.21 25.70 19.26
CA ARG A 166 13.18 27.17 19.36
C ARG A 166 12.68 27.62 20.73
N ASN A 167 11.60 27.05 21.25
CA ASN A 167 11.06 27.41 22.57
C ASN A 167 12.04 27.09 23.72
N LYS A 168 12.79 25.99 23.61
CA LYS A 168 13.76 25.59 24.64
C LYS A 168 14.92 26.60 24.75
N ILE A 169 15.39 27.14 23.63
CA ILE A 169 16.46 28.16 23.59
C ILE A 169 15.99 29.49 24.19
N THR A 170 14.73 29.88 23.97
CA THR A 170 14.17 31.12 24.53
C THR A 170 14.05 31.06 26.05
N VAL A 171 13.72 29.90 26.62
CA VAL A 171 13.63 29.72 28.08
C VAL A 171 15.00 29.78 28.74
N THR A 172 16.05 29.19 28.13
CA THR A 172 17.41 29.22 28.67
C THR A 172 18.08 30.60 28.56
N LYS A 173 17.62 31.47 27.65
CA LYS A 173 18.09 32.87 27.56
C LYS A 173 17.37 33.83 28.52
N ALA A 174 16.26 33.39 29.12
CA ALA A 174 15.46 34.19 30.05
C ALA A 174 15.74 33.87 31.53
N SER A 175 16.61 32.90 31.81
CA SER A 175 17.15 32.53 33.13
C SER A 175 18.58 33.03 33.28
#